data_AF-A0A9E4CG38-F1
#
_entry.id   AF-A0A9E4CG38-F1
#
_cell.length_a   1.000
_cell.length_b   1.000
_cell.length_c   1.000
_cell.angle_alpha   90.00
_cell.angle_beta   90.00
_cell.angle_gamma   90.00
#
_symmetry.space_group_name_H-M   'P 1'
#
loop_
_entity.id
_entity.type
_entity.pdbx_description
1 polymer ?
#
loop_
_entity_poly.entity_id
_entity_poly.type
_entity_poly.pdbx_seq_one_letter_code
_entity_poly.pdbx_strand_id
1 'polypeptide(L)'
;MSLLDLAPVEQRTLSDEAAHRLRTAIRNGVLRPGMRLVERDLAERLGMSRIPVREAIQRLLEEGLVEKSPHRGTFVYAPTKQEIEEISSMRTVLERFVVERVMEHWTEEIEVQLREIVRAMRQAAKEGDWQQIHECDYLFHSTLWSVANHTLLLEVVSGLRSRINRFLFEVSGALPTTDMDQHINSHDQLIDVLKAGNVANAQREMTAHVLIATKRIMTYCNLSDDALPDFTPTPSRQSTTRETVVNADGFAETVPGQPAGKIIPQVNPAMSPAP
;
A
#
# COMPACT_ATOMS: atom_id res chain seq x y z
N MET A 1 11.33 16.80 -51.90
CA MET A 1 11.15 15.85 -50.80
C MET A 1 12.17 16.19 -49.74
N SER A 2 11.71 16.60 -48.56
CA SER A 2 12.55 17.07 -47.46
C SER A 2 13.10 15.88 -46.68
N LEU A 3 14.33 15.99 -46.17
CA LEU A 3 14.95 15.04 -45.23
C LEU A 3 14.19 14.90 -43.89
N LEU A 4 13.09 15.66 -43.71
CA LEU A 4 12.24 15.68 -42.52
C LEU A 4 11.18 14.57 -42.48
N ASP A 5 11.05 13.76 -43.53
CA ASP A 5 10.04 12.67 -43.60
C ASP A 5 10.57 11.28 -43.15
N LEU A 6 11.80 11.21 -42.60
CA LEU A 6 12.35 9.98 -42.06
C LEU A 6 12.06 9.88 -40.56
N ALA A 7 10.91 9.31 -40.20
CA ALA A 7 10.73 8.80 -38.84
C ALA A 7 11.77 7.69 -38.58
N PRO A 8 12.55 7.76 -37.48
CA PRO A 8 13.53 6.72 -37.19
C PRO A 8 12.80 5.38 -36.95
N VAL A 9 13.31 4.33 -37.58
CA VAL A 9 12.86 2.97 -37.30
C VAL A 9 13.28 2.62 -35.86
N GLU A 10 12.34 2.33 -34.98
CA GLU A 10 12.62 1.70 -33.68
C GLU A 10 13.16 0.28 -33.92
N GLN A 11 14.44 0.16 -34.26
CA GLN A 11 15.12 -1.13 -34.19
C GLN A 11 15.38 -1.42 -32.72
N ARG A 12 14.68 -2.40 -32.14
CA ARG A 12 15.03 -2.93 -30.82
C ARG A 12 16.49 -3.37 -30.84
N THR A 13 17.32 -2.68 -30.09
CA THR A 13 18.73 -3.04 -29.94
C THR A 13 18.85 -4.35 -29.16
N LEU A 14 20.00 -5.04 -29.26
CA LEU A 14 20.25 -6.21 -28.42
C LEU A 14 20.20 -5.86 -26.92
N SER A 15 20.53 -4.62 -26.55
CA SER A 15 20.35 -4.15 -25.17
C SER A 15 18.88 -3.92 -24.79
N ASP A 16 18.01 -3.49 -25.73
CA ASP A 16 16.56 -3.38 -25.47
C ASP A 16 15.93 -4.75 -25.25
N GLU A 17 16.29 -5.72 -26.09
CA GLU A 17 15.79 -7.09 -25.95
C GLU A 17 16.32 -7.75 -24.67
N ALA A 18 17.60 -7.54 -24.33
CA ALA A 18 18.15 -8.00 -23.05
C ALA A 18 17.42 -7.37 -21.86
N ALA A 19 17.18 -6.06 -21.87
CA ALA A 19 16.43 -5.38 -20.80
C ALA A 19 15.01 -5.92 -20.69
N HIS A 20 14.32 -6.11 -21.81
CA HIS A 20 12.97 -6.68 -21.84
C HIS A 20 12.90 -8.09 -21.24
N ARG A 21 13.88 -8.96 -21.56
CA ARG A 21 13.96 -10.32 -21.00
C ARG A 21 14.27 -10.33 -19.52
N LEU A 22 15.19 -9.49 -19.07
CA LEU A 22 15.52 -9.37 -17.65
C LEU A 22 14.32 -8.84 -16.85
N ARG A 23 13.62 -7.82 -17.36
CA ARG A 23 12.38 -7.29 -16.76
C ARG A 23 11.31 -8.38 -16.66
N THR A 24 11.10 -9.13 -17.75
CA THR A 24 10.17 -10.27 -17.75
C THR A 24 10.57 -11.36 -16.75
N ALA A 25 11.87 -11.63 -16.59
CA ALA A 25 12.36 -12.61 -15.64
C ALA A 25 12.18 -12.15 -14.18
N ILE A 26 12.33 -10.85 -13.88
CA ILE A 26 11.98 -10.26 -12.57
C ILE A 26 10.48 -10.41 -12.32
N ARG A 27 9.66 -10.02 -13.31
CA ARG A 27 8.20 -10.11 -13.28
C ARG A 27 7.63 -11.48 -12.98
N ASN A 28 8.21 -12.49 -13.61
CA ASN A 28 7.77 -13.87 -13.42
C ASN A 28 8.43 -14.54 -12.20
N GLY A 29 9.21 -13.80 -11.41
CA GLY A 29 9.89 -14.32 -10.21
C GLY A 29 11.06 -15.26 -10.48
N VAL A 30 11.53 -15.34 -11.74
CA VAL A 30 12.74 -16.10 -12.12
C VAL A 30 13.97 -15.41 -11.54
N LEU A 31 14.05 -14.09 -11.68
CA LEU A 31 15.02 -13.23 -11.00
C LEU A 31 14.34 -12.64 -9.75
N ARG A 32 14.57 -13.28 -8.59
CA ARG A 32 13.90 -12.91 -7.34
C ARG A 32 14.47 -11.62 -6.72
N PRO A 33 13.69 -10.89 -5.91
CA PRO A 33 14.21 -9.78 -5.11
C PRO A 33 15.47 -10.19 -4.34
N GLY A 34 16.51 -9.34 -4.35
CA GLY A 34 17.78 -9.59 -3.69
C GLY A 34 18.71 -10.56 -4.43
N MET A 35 18.29 -11.13 -5.57
CA MET A 35 19.14 -12.00 -6.38
C MET A 35 20.26 -11.20 -7.03
N ARG A 36 21.50 -11.69 -6.93
CA ARG A 36 22.66 -11.09 -7.58
C ARG A 36 22.61 -11.29 -9.10
N LEU A 37 22.80 -10.21 -9.85
CA LEU A 37 22.92 -10.22 -11.30
C LEU A 37 24.39 -10.23 -11.70
N VAL A 38 24.83 -11.33 -12.34
CA VAL A 38 26.20 -11.50 -12.83
C VAL A 38 26.21 -11.35 -14.35
N GLU A 39 26.85 -10.29 -14.86
CA GLU A 39 26.87 -9.95 -16.31
C GLU A 39 27.26 -11.13 -17.19
N ARG A 40 28.30 -11.88 -16.79
CA ARG A 40 28.79 -13.04 -17.56
C ARG A 40 27.73 -14.13 -17.67
N ASP A 41 27.10 -14.47 -16.56
CA ASP A 41 26.17 -15.60 -16.49
C ASP A 41 24.85 -15.24 -17.22
N LEU A 42 24.44 -13.98 -17.16
CA LEU A 42 23.31 -13.46 -17.94
C LEU A 42 23.61 -13.42 -19.44
N ALA A 43 24.82 -13.01 -19.84
CA ALA A 43 25.25 -13.02 -21.24
C ALA A 43 25.24 -14.42 -21.84
N GLU A 44 25.74 -15.42 -21.10
CA GLU A 44 25.69 -16.82 -21.50
C GLU A 44 24.25 -17.33 -21.65
N ARG A 45 23.38 -17.06 -20.66
CA ARG A 45 21.97 -17.46 -20.70
C ARG A 45 21.17 -16.81 -21.83
N LEU A 46 21.47 -15.56 -22.16
CA LEU A 46 20.80 -14.81 -23.23
C LEU A 46 21.39 -15.09 -24.62
N GLY A 47 22.53 -15.79 -24.71
CA GLY A 47 23.25 -15.99 -25.97
C GLY A 47 23.79 -14.67 -26.55
N MET A 48 24.13 -13.71 -25.69
CA MET A 48 24.57 -12.36 -26.07
C MET A 48 25.99 -12.08 -25.58
N SER A 49 26.65 -11.05 -26.12
CA SER A 49 27.92 -10.56 -25.56
C SER A 49 27.67 -9.74 -24.27
N ARG A 50 28.73 -9.45 -23.50
CA ARG A 50 28.59 -8.76 -22.20
C ARG A 50 28.17 -7.29 -22.33
N ILE A 51 28.47 -6.64 -23.45
CA ILE A 51 28.16 -5.22 -23.68
C ILE A 51 26.65 -4.93 -23.62
N PRO A 52 25.80 -5.58 -24.46
CA PRO A 52 24.35 -5.33 -24.42
C PRO A 52 23.71 -5.73 -23.09
N VAL A 53 24.24 -6.75 -22.41
CA VAL A 53 23.76 -7.15 -21.07
C VAL A 53 24.10 -6.10 -20.01
N ARG A 54 25.31 -5.52 -20.06
CA ARG A 54 25.69 -4.44 -19.15
C ARG A 54 24.82 -3.20 -19.36
N GLU A 55 24.58 -2.82 -20.61
CA GLU A 55 23.67 -1.71 -20.94
C GLU A 55 22.25 -1.98 -20.45
N ALA A 56 21.74 -3.20 -20.64
CA ALA A 56 20.45 -3.61 -20.11
C ALA A 56 20.38 -3.46 -18.59
N ILE A 57 21.40 -3.94 -17.86
CA ILE A 57 21.48 -3.78 -16.39
C ILE A 57 21.52 -2.29 -16.00
N GLN A 58 22.21 -1.46 -16.77
CA GLN A 58 22.28 -0.02 -16.52
C GLN A 58 20.91 0.66 -16.71
N ARG A 59 20.13 0.26 -17.73
CA ARG A 59 18.74 0.70 -17.87
C ARG A 59 17.88 0.24 -16.71
N LEU A 60 18.01 -1.02 -16.29
CA LEU A 60 17.29 -1.54 -15.12
C LEU A 60 17.67 -0.79 -13.81
N LEU A 61 18.89 -0.26 -13.69
CA LEU A 61 19.30 0.60 -12.56
C LEU A 61 18.59 1.95 -12.58
N GLU A 62 18.50 2.57 -13.75
CA GLU A 62 17.76 3.84 -13.96
C GLU A 62 16.25 3.64 -13.72
N GLU A 63 15.75 2.46 -14.09
CA GLU A 63 14.41 1.98 -13.78
C GLU A 63 14.26 1.51 -12.33
N GLY A 64 15.29 1.50 -11.49
CA GLY A 64 15.21 1.09 -10.08
C GLY A 64 14.75 -0.36 -9.86
N LEU A 65 14.84 -1.21 -10.87
CA LEU A 65 14.49 -2.65 -10.78
C LEU A 65 15.64 -3.47 -10.20
N VAL A 66 16.83 -2.90 -10.26
CA VAL A 66 18.05 -3.45 -9.72
C VAL A 66 18.78 -2.33 -8.99
N GLU A 67 19.65 -2.69 -8.06
CA GLU A 67 20.45 -1.78 -7.26
C GLU A 67 21.91 -2.21 -7.25
N LYS A 68 22.82 -1.23 -7.13
CA LYS A 68 24.25 -1.46 -6.98
C LYS A 68 24.62 -1.45 -5.50
N SER A 69 25.20 -2.54 -5.02
CA SER A 69 25.80 -2.60 -3.70
C SER A 69 27.33 -2.43 -3.82
N PRO A 70 27.94 -1.46 -3.10
CA PRO A 70 29.38 -1.26 -3.09
C PRO A 70 30.12 -2.57 -2.82
N HIS A 71 31.09 -2.90 -3.66
CA HIS A 71 31.93 -4.12 -3.57
C HIS A 71 31.21 -5.47 -3.71
N ARG A 72 29.87 -5.50 -3.77
CA ARG A 72 29.08 -6.75 -3.84
C ARG A 72 28.43 -6.99 -5.22
N GLY A 73 28.31 -5.96 -6.05
CA GLY A 73 27.80 -6.04 -7.42
C GLY A 73 26.38 -5.51 -7.57
N THR A 74 25.66 -5.97 -8.60
CA THR A 74 24.28 -5.55 -8.89
C THR A 74 23.30 -6.63 -8.42
N PHE A 75 22.17 -6.22 -7.86
CA PHE A 75 21.13 -7.10 -7.30
C PHE A 75 19.76 -6.66 -7.79
N VAL A 76 18.81 -7.58 -7.96
CA VAL A 76 17.40 -7.21 -8.13
C VAL A 76 16.97 -6.44 -6.89
N TYR A 77 16.34 -5.28 -7.07
CA TYR A 77 15.88 -4.45 -5.97
C TYR A 77 14.95 -5.24 -5.06
N ALA A 78 15.18 -5.14 -3.75
CA ALA A 78 14.34 -5.74 -2.73
C ALA A 78 14.14 -4.73 -1.60
N PRO A 79 12.90 -4.33 -1.31
CA PRO A 79 12.66 -3.47 -0.17
C PRO A 79 13.02 -4.23 1.12
N THR A 80 13.64 -3.52 2.06
CA THR A 80 13.96 -4.11 3.36
C THR A 80 12.69 -4.30 4.20
N LYS A 81 12.70 -5.21 5.19
CA LYS A 81 11.58 -5.36 6.13
C LYS A 81 11.23 -4.02 6.78
N GLN A 82 12.25 -3.32 7.28
CA GLN A 82 12.09 -2.00 7.90
C GLN A 82 11.46 -0.98 6.93
N GLU A 83 11.91 -0.93 5.69
CA GLU A 83 11.34 -0.02 4.68
C GLU A 83 9.85 -0.30 4.44
N ILE A 84 9.46 -1.57 4.33
CA ILE A 84 8.05 -1.96 4.19
C ILE A 84 7.25 -1.55 5.42
N GLU A 85 7.77 -1.76 6.63
CA GLU A 85 7.13 -1.39 7.90
C GLU A 85 6.96 0.12 8.05
N GLU A 86 8.00 0.90 7.74
CA GLU A 86 7.98 2.37 7.77
C GLU A 86 6.95 2.92 6.78
N ILE A 87 6.95 2.43 5.53
CA ILE A 87 5.97 2.85 4.52
C ILE A 87 4.55 2.46 4.96
N SER A 88 4.34 1.23 5.44
CA SER A 88 3.00 0.72 5.79
C SER A 88 2.42 1.42 7.02
N SER A 89 3.24 1.70 8.03
CA SER A 89 2.82 2.41 9.23
C SER A 89 2.46 3.87 8.91
N MET A 90 3.27 4.57 8.12
CA MET A 90 2.95 5.92 7.65
C MET A 90 1.68 5.95 6.79
N ARG A 91 1.54 5.00 5.85
CA ARG A 91 0.32 4.88 5.04
C ARG A 91 -0.90 4.64 5.90
N THR A 92 -0.84 3.76 6.90
CA THR A 92 -1.97 3.49 7.79
C THR A 92 -2.49 4.78 8.47
N VAL A 93 -1.58 5.64 8.94
CA VAL A 93 -1.97 6.92 9.55
C VAL A 93 -2.60 7.86 8.51
N LEU A 94 -1.97 8.01 7.36
CA LEU A 94 -2.42 8.94 6.31
C LEU A 94 -3.73 8.49 5.64
N GLU A 95 -3.88 7.21 5.34
CA GLU A 95 -5.08 6.65 4.69
C GLU A 95 -6.30 6.74 5.62
N ARG A 96 -6.12 6.69 6.95
CA ARG A 96 -7.21 6.96 7.89
C ARG A 96 -7.68 8.42 7.86
N PHE A 97 -6.75 9.36 7.64
CA PHE A 97 -7.10 10.76 7.41
C PHE A 97 -7.75 10.95 6.03
N VAL A 98 -7.28 10.23 4.99
CA VAL A 98 -7.95 10.17 3.68
C VAL A 98 -9.41 9.74 3.86
N VAL A 99 -9.70 8.72 4.66
CA VAL A 99 -11.08 8.26 4.91
C VAL A 99 -11.97 9.38 5.46
N GLU A 100 -11.53 10.11 6.49
CA GLU A 100 -12.29 11.22 7.06
C GLU A 100 -12.63 12.27 6.00
N ARG A 101 -11.62 12.67 5.23
CA ARG A 101 -11.73 13.65 4.16
C ARG A 101 -12.66 13.17 3.05
N VAL A 102 -12.45 11.95 2.56
CA VAL A 102 -13.24 11.37 1.46
C VAL A 102 -14.73 11.34 1.79
N MET A 103 -15.07 11.01 3.04
CA MET A 103 -16.46 10.93 3.47
C MET A 103 -17.15 12.30 3.52
N GLU A 104 -16.42 13.40 3.73
CA GLU A 104 -16.96 14.76 3.61
C GLU A 104 -17.27 15.17 2.16
N HIS A 105 -16.56 14.59 1.19
CA HIS A 105 -16.68 14.92 -0.24
C HIS A 105 -17.34 13.79 -1.05
N TRP A 106 -17.92 12.80 -0.39
CA TRP A 106 -18.48 11.62 -1.06
C TRP A 106 -19.72 11.96 -1.89
N THR A 107 -19.77 11.45 -3.12
CA THR A 107 -20.93 11.58 -4.02
C THR A 107 -21.25 10.25 -4.71
N GLU A 108 -22.43 10.17 -5.33
CA GLU A 108 -22.84 8.99 -6.09
C GLU A 108 -21.93 8.76 -7.32
N GLU A 109 -21.45 9.84 -7.95
CA GLU A 109 -20.52 9.77 -9.07
C GLU A 109 -19.18 9.14 -8.66
N ILE A 110 -18.66 9.50 -7.47
CA ILE A 110 -17.44 8.90 -6.91
C ILE A 110 -17.66 7.40 -6.65
N GLU A 111 -18.81 7.02 -6.09
CA GLU A 111 -19.13 5.61 -5.89
C GLU A 111 -19.14 4.84 -7.22
N VAL A 112 -19.80 5.38 -8.26
CA VAL A 112 -19.84 4.76 -9.59
C VAL A 112 -18.44 4.57 -10.14
N GLN A 113 -17.61 5.61 -10.10
CA GLN A 113 -16.23 5.58 -10.58
C GLN A 113 -15.41 4.49 -9.86
N LEU A 114 -15.47 4.45 -8.52
CA LEU A 114 -14.74 3.44 -7.74
C LEU A 114 -15.22 2.02 -8.06
N ARG A 115 -16.53 1.80 -8.21
CA ARG A 115 -17.08 0.48 -8.58
C ARG A 115 -16.66 0.06 -9.98
N GLU A 116 -16.53 0.98 -10.93
CA GLU A 116 -16.00 0.70 -12.27
C GLU A 116 -14.55 0.24 -12.22
N ILE A 117 -13.71 0.89 -11.41
CA ILE A 117 -12.33 0.48 -11.19
C ILE A 117 -12.26 -0.95 -10.62
N VAL A 118 -13.09 -1.28 -9.62
CA VAL A 118 -13.12 -2.63 -9.04
C VAL A 118 -13.65 -3.68 -10.04
N ARG A 119 -14.58 -3.31 -10.94
CA ARG A 119 -14.99 -4.19 -12.04
C ARG A 119 -13.84 -4.47 -13.00
N ALA A 120 -13.03 -3.45 -13.33
CA ALA A 120 -11.83 -3.62 -14.15
C ALA A 120 -10.80 -4.54 -13.47
N MET A 121 -10.58 -4.39 -12.14
CA MET A 121 -9.73 -5.32 -11.36
C MET A 121 -10.19 -6.78 -11.50
N ARG A 122 -11.50 -7.02 -11.36
CA ARG A 122 -12.08 -8.38 -11.48
C ARG A 122 -11.89 -8.95 -12.87
N GLN A 123 -12.04 -8.13 -13.91
CA GLN A 123 -11.84 -8.58 -15.27
C GLN A 123 -10.38 -8.96 -15.52
N ALA A 124 -9.45 -8.10 -15.10
CA ALA A 124 -8.02 -8.38 -15.15
C ALA A 124 -7.65 -9.67 -14.40
N ALA A 125 -8.26 -9.92 -13.24
CA ALA A 125 -8.07 -11.16 -12.49
C ALA A 125 -8.52 -12.42 -13.25
N LYS A 126 -9.63 -12.36 -13.99
CA LYS A 126 -10.08 -13.48 -14.84
C LYS A 126 -9.13 -13.75 -16.01
N GLU A 127 -8.49 -12.70 -16.51
CA GLU A 127 -7.54 -12.77 -17.62
C GLU A 127 -6.11 -13.12 -17.15
N GLY A 128 -5.86 -13.12 -15.84
CA GLY A 128 -4.52 -13.29 -15.27
C GLY A 128 -3.60 -12.10 -15.51
N ASP A 129 -4.17 -10.92 -15.78
CA ASP A 129 -3.43 -9.68 -16.01
C ASP A 129 -3.11 -8.98 -14.67
N TRP A 130 -2.02 -9.43 -14.05
CA TRP A 130 -1.55 -8.89 -12.77
C TRP A 130 -1.12 -7.43 -12.84
N GLN A 131 -0.67 -6.98 -14.01
CA GLN A 131 -0.26 -5.60 -14.21
C GLN A 131 -1.50 -4.70 -14.14
N GLN A 132 -2.55 -5.09 -14.87
CA GLN A 132 -3.79 -4.34 -14.87
C GLN A 132 -4.45 -4.30 -13.49
N ILE A 133 -4.40 -5.38 -12.70
CA ILE A 133 -4.89 -5.36 -11.30
C ILE A 133 -4.15 -4.31 -10.48
N HIS A 134 -2.82 -4.25 -10.59
CA HIS A 134 -2.01 -3.30 -9.83
C HIS A 134 -2.23 -1.85 -10.29
N GLU A 135 -2.40 -1.62 -11.59
CA GLU A 135 -2.79 -0.31 -12.13
C GLU A 135 -4.15 0.12 -11.61
N CYS A 136 -5.14 -0.78 -11.59
CA CYS A 136 -6.45 -0.49 -11.02
C CYS A 136 -6.37 -0.23 -9.51
N ASP A 137 -5.53 -0.95 -8.77
CA ASP A 137 -5.31 -0.73 -7.32
C ASP A 137 -4.77 0.67 -7.06
N TYR A 138 -3.74 1.08 -7.81
CA TYR A 138 -3.23 2.44 -7.74
C TYR A 138 -4.30 3.48 -8.13
N LEU A 139 -5.06 3.22 -9.20
CA LEU A 139 -6.13 4.13 -9.65
C LEU A 139 -7.24 4.28 -8.61
N PHE A 140 -7.63 3.21 -7.94
CA PHE A 140 -8.60 3.24 -6.84
C PHE A 140 -8.14 4.15 -5.71
N HIS A 141 -6.93 3.91 -5.18
CA HIS A 141 -6.39 4.68 -4.06
C HIS A 141 -6.11 6.14 -4.44
N SER A 142 -5.55 6.39 -5.62
CA SER A 142 -5.32 7.76 -6.12
C SER A 142 -6.60 8.56 -6.35
N THR A 143 -7.70 7.89 -6.72
CA THR A 143 -9.03 8.50 -6.76
C THR A 143 -9.45 8.95 -5.35
N LEU A 144 -9.30 8.10 -4.33
CA LEU A 144 -9.59 8.47 -2.94
C LEU A 144 -8.73 9.65 -2.45
N TRP A 145 -7.44 9.65 -2.75
CA TRP A 145 -6.54 10.74 -2.36
C TRP A 145 -6.93 12.08 -3.01
N SER A 146 -7.44 12.02 -4.24
CA SER A 146 -7.92 13.19 -4.97
C SER A 146 -9.25 13.70 -4.39
N VAL A 147 -10.19 12.80 -4.07
CA VAL A 147 -11.46 13.13 -3.40
C VAL A 147 -11.24 13.73 -2.01
N ALA A 148 -10.18 13.34 -1.30
CA ALA A 148 -9.82 13.96 -0.02
C ALA A 148 -9.53 15.47 -0.11
N ASN A 149 -9.30 15.99 -1.33
CA ASN A 149 -9.12 17.41 -1.63
C ASN A 149 -8.10 18.09 -0.69
N HIS A 150 -6.92 17.46 -0.55
CA HIS A 150 -5.85 17.93 0.33
C HIS A 150 -4.49 17.72 -0.34
N THR A 151 -4.00 18.75 -1.05
CA THR A 151 -2.83 18.64 -1.94
C THR A 151 -1.57 18.08 -1.27
N LEU A 152 -1.24 18.52 -0.05
CA LEU A 152 -0.08 18.01 0.68
C LEU A 152 -0.22 16.54 1.09
N LEU A 153 -1.45 16.08 1.35
CA LEU A 153 -1.72 14.68 1.70
C LEU A 153 -1.50 13.81 0.48
N LEU A 154 -2.06 14.23 -0.67
CA LEU A 154 -1.86 13.58 -1.96
C LEU A 154 -0.37 13.47 -2.30
N GLU A 155 0.40 14.56 -2.14
CA GLU A 155 1.85 14.56 -2.40
C GLU A 155 2.58 13.52 -1.54
N VAL A 156 2.34 13.53 -0.23
CA VAL A 156 3.03 12.61 0.70
C VAL A 156 2.60 11.16 0.46
N VAL A 157 1.31 10.88 0.36
CA VAL A 157 0.81 9.49 0.21
C VAL A 157 1.20 8.91 -1.15
N SER A 158 1.15 9.70 -2.22
CA SER A 158 1.58 9.25 -3.55
C SER A 158 3.09 9.01 -3.61
N GLY A 159 3.90 9.83 -2.93
CA GLY A 159 5.33 9.62 -2.79
C GLY A 159 5.66 8.32 -2.05
N LEU A 160 4.98 8.06 -0.92
CA LEU A 160 5.12 6.80 -0.18
C LEU A 160 4.69 5.59 -1.01
N ARG A 161 3.55 5.66 -1.71
CA ARG A 161 3.11 4.59 -2.60
C ARG A 161 4.16 4.35 -3.68
N SER A 162 4.66 5.40 -4.32
CA SER A 162 5.61 5.31 -5.43
C SER A 162 6.90 4.57 -5.08
N ARG A 163 7.40 4.71 -3.84
CA ARG A 163 8.60 3.99 -3.37
C ARG A 163 8.45 2.47 -3.48
N ILE A 164 7.25 1.94 -3.23
CA ILE A 164 7.00 0.50 -3.31
C ILE A 164 6.27 0.10 -4.59
N ASN A 165 5.54 1.02 -5.25
CA ASN A 165 4.70 0.76 -6.42
C ASN A 165 5.50 0.17 -7.58
N ARG A 166 6.70 0.70 -7.82
CA ARG A 166 7.59 0.25 -8.89
C ARG A 166 8.02 -1.21 -8.68
N PHE A 167 8.39 -1.56 -7.45
CA PHE A 167 8.67 -2.94 -7.09
C PHE A 167 7.45 -3.83 -7.31
N LEU A 168 6.28 -3.43 -6.79
CA LEU A 168 5.04 -4.21 -6.86
C LEU A 168 4.54 -4.44 -8.28
N PHE A 169 4.60 -3.42 -9.14
CA PHE A 169 4.25 -3.54 -10.55
C PHE A 169 5.11 -4.62 -11.24
N GLU A 170 6.40 -4.61 -10.95
CA GLU A 170 7.40 -5.46 -11.60
C GLU A 170 7.55 -6.82 -10.96
N VAL A 171 6.92 -7.10 -9.81
CA VAL A 171 6.83 -8.45 -9.23
C VAL A 171 5.40 -8.98 -9.18
N SER A 172 4.45 -8.24 -9.75
CA SER A 172 3.01 -8.50 -9.67
C SER A 172 2.64 -9.92 -10.09
N GLY A 173 3.26 -10.44 -11.16
CA GLY A 173 3.05 -11.80 -11.66
C GLY A 173 3.65 -12.92 -10.79
N ALA A 174 4.45 -12.57 -9.78
CA ALA A 174 5.11 -13.51 -8.88
C ALA A 174 4.58 -13.44 -7.44
N LEU A 175 3.76 -12.43 -7.11
CA LEU A 175 3.11 -12.33 -5.80
C LEU A 175 2.15 -13.52 -5.57
N PRO A 176 2.03 -14.02 -4.33
CA PRO A 176 1.04 -15.04 -4.01
C PRO A 176 -0.37 -14.61 -4.44
N THR A 177 -1.02 -15.47 -5.21
CA THR A 177 -2.38 -15.29 -5.71
C THR A 177 -3.43 -15.79 -4.73
N THR A 178 -3.02 -16.48 -3.67
CA THR A 178 -3.87 -17.25 -2.76
C THR A 178 -4.90 -16.41 -1.99
N ASP A 179 -4.79 -15.08 -2.01
CA ASP A 179 -5.74 -14.16 -1.39
C ASP A 179 -6.22 -13.07 -2.36
N MET A 180 -6.11 -13.29 -3.68
CA MET A 180 -6.44 -12.27 -4.68
C MET A 180 -7.92 -11.89 -4.67
N ASP A 181 -8.81 -12.88 -4.63
CA ASP A 181 -10.25 -12.62 -4.53
C ASP A 181 -10.57 -11.85 -3.25
N GLN A 182 -9.89 -12.16 -2.14
CA GLN A 182 -10.02 -11.41 -0.90
C GLN A 182 -9.54 -9.95 -1.06
N HIS A 183 -8.39 -9.73 -1.71
CA HIS A 183 -7.88 -8.39 -1.99
C HIS A 183 -8.84 -7.57 -2.83
N ILE A 184 -9.35 -8.13 -3.93
CA ILE A 184 -10.30 -7.45 -4.81
C ILE A 184 -11.60 -7.17 -4.05
N ASN A 185 -12.15 -8.16 -3.33
CA ASN A 185 -13.38 -7.99 -2.56
C ASN A 185 -13.24 -6.95 -1.43
N SER A 186 -12.03 -6.78 -0.86
CA SER A 186 -11.80 -5.74 0.14
C SER A 186 -11.99 -4.33 -0.42
N HIS A 187 -11.84 -4.11 -1.73
CA HIS A 187 -12.12 -2.81 -2.34
C HIS A 187 -13.62 -2.50 -2.39
N ASP A 188 -14.49 -3.48 -2.69
CA ASP A 188 -15.93 -3.24 -2.59
C ASP A 188 -16.36 -2.98 -1.15
N GLN A 189 -15.79 -3.72 -0.21
CA GLN A 189 -16.04 -3.49 1.22
C GLN A 189 -15.66 -2.06 1.61
N LEU A 190 -14.53 -1.54 1.13
CA LEU A 190 -14.14 -0.14 1.34
C LEU A 190 -15.17 0.84 0.77
N ILE A 191 -15.67 0.62 -0.45
CA ILE A 191 -16.72 1.47 -1.03
C ILE A 191 -17.97 1.45 -0.15
N ASP A 192 -18.40 0.27 0.29
CA ASP A 192 -19.62 0.11 1.08
C ASP A 192 -19.52 0.79 2.45
N VAL A 193 -18.37 0.70 3.13
CA VAL A 193 -18.18 1.36 4.44
C VAL A 193 -17.98 2.87 4.33
N LEU A 194 -17.37 3.36 3.24
CA LEU A 194 -17.28 4.79 2.96
C LEU A 194 -18.68 5.38 2.71
N LYS A 195 -19.49 4.71 1.88
CA LYS A 195 -20.88 5.10 1.63
C LYS A 195 -21.74 5.09 2.89
N ALA A 196 -21.54 4.13 3.78
CA ALA A 196 -22.34 3.99 5.00
C ALA A 196 -22.15 5.15 6.01
N GLY A 197 -21.13 6.00 5.85
CA GLY A 197 -20.96 7.19 6.68
C GLY A 197 -20.35 6.93 8.08
N ASN A 198 -19.99 5.68 8.41
CA ASN A 198 -19.35 5.36 9.70
C ASN A 198 -17.82 5.47 9.63
N VAL A 199 -17.28 6.63 9.99
CA VAL A 199 -15.84 6.96 9.93
C VAL A 199 -14.98 5.93 10.67
N ALA A 200 -15.35 5.57 11.90
CA ALA A 200 -14.56 4.63 12.70
C ALA A 200 -14.51 3.23 12.06
N ASN A 201 -15.59 2.81 11.40
CA ASN A 201 -15.62 1.55 10.66
C ASN A 201 -14.76 1.64 9.40
N ALA A 202 -14.94 2.68 8.59
CA ALA A 202 -14.19 2.87 7.36
C ALA A 202 -12.67 2.98 7.60
N GLN A 203 -12.24 3.64 8.68
CA GLN A 203 -10.84 3.70 9.07
C GLN A 203 -10.26 2.32 9.44
N ARG A 204 -11.06 1.49 10.11
CA ARG A 204 -10.65 0.13 10.47
C ARG A 204 -10.47 -0.73 9.22
N GLU A 205 -11.43 -0.70 8.32
CA GLU A 205 -11.36 -1.46 7.06
C GLU A 205 -10.20 -0.98 6.17
N MET A 206 -9.98 0.34 6.06
CA MET A 206 -8.83 0.88 5.33
C MET A 206 -7.50 0.43 5.93
N THR A 207 -7.40 0.42 7.26
CA THR A 207 -6.21 -0.09 7.95
C THR A 207 -5.98 -1.57 7.65
N ALA A 208 -7.02 -2.40 7.78
CA ALA A 208 -6.93 -3.83 7.48
C ALA A 208 -6.51 -4.07 6.02
N HIS A 209 -7.09 -3.32 5.08
CA HIS A 209 -6.76 -3.37 3.66
C HIS A 209 -5.28 -3.07 3.39
N VAL A 210 -4.73 -2.00 3.99
CA VAL A 210 -3.30 -1.66 3.87
C VAL A 210 -2.42 -2.78 4.44
N LEU A 211 -2.74 -3.30 5.62
CA LEU A 211 -1.95 -4.34 6.29
C LEU A 211 -1.98 -5.69 5.56
N ILE A 212 -3.11 -6.06 4.94
CA ILE A 212 -3.20 -7.27 4.10
C ILE A 212 -2.25 -7.14 2.91
N ALA A 213 -2.25 -5.98 2.23
CA ALA A 213 -1.31 -5.71 1.15
C ALA A 213 0.14 -5.81 1.65
N THR A 214 0.47 -5.20 2.79
CA THR A 214 1.80 -5.31 3.41
C THR A 214 2.24 -6.74 3.66
N LYS A 215 1.35 -7.58 4.22
CA LYS A 215 1.64 -9.00 4.50
C LYS A 215 2.00 -9.77 3.23
N ARG A 216 1.27 -9.53 2.14
CA ARG A 216 1.52 -10.18 0.83
C ARG A 216 2.91 -9.84 0.31
N ILE A 217 3.33 -8.59 0.44
CA ILE A 217 4.65 -8.11 0.02
C ILE A 217 5.75 -8.77 0.86
N MET A 218 5.61 -8.75 2.19
CA MET A 218 6.60 -9.36 3.09
C MET A 218 6.75 -10.86 2.84
N THR A 219 5.63 -11.56 2.60
CA THR A 219 5.64 -13.00 2.29
C THR A 219 6.40 -13.28 1.00
N TYR A 220 6.15 -12.50 -0.06
CA TYR A 220 6.84 -12.66 -1.33
C TYR A 220 8.36 -12.38 -1.23
N CYS A 221 8.74 -11.34 -0.47
CA CYS A 221 10.14 -11.02 -0.21
C CYS A 221 10.83 -12.00 0.76
N ASN A 222 10.11 -13.02 1.27
CA ASN A 222 10.61 -13.96 2.28
C ASN A 222 11.12 -13.24 3.55
N LEU A 223 10.40 -12.20 3.96
CA LEU A 223 10.67 -11.38 5.15
C LEU A 223 9.75 -11.74 6.33
N SER A 224 8.96 -12.79 6.18
CA SER A 224 7.91 -13.22 7.11
C SER A 224 8.45 -14.14 8.22
N ASP A 225 9.22 -13.60 9.16
CA ASP A 225 9.61 -14.35 10.39
C ASP A 225 9.08 -13.75 11.70
N ASP A 226 8.40 -12.59 11.69
CA ASP A 226 7.69 -12.08 12.88
C ASP A 226 6.34 -11.49 12.49
N ALA A 227 5.34 -11.63 13.37
CA ALA A 227 4.04 -10.99 13.22
C ALA A 227 4.20 -9.51 12.87
N LEU A 228 3.42 -9.03 11.88
CA LEU A 228 3.31 -7.59 11.61
C LEU A 228 3.03 -6.86 12.92
N PRO A 229 3.74 -5.75 13.23
CA PRO A 229 3.48 -5.01 14.45
C PRO A 229 2.00 -4.62 14.48
N ASP A 230 1.35 -4.83 15.62
CA ASP A 230 -0.02 -4.38 15.83
C ASP A 230 -0.02 -2.85 15.89
N PHE A 231 -0.40 -2.22 14.77
CA PHE A 231 -0.52 -0.77 14.63
C PHE A 231 -1.93 -0.28 14.94
N THR A 232 -2.75 -1.06 15.65
CA THR A 232 -4.02 -0.53 16.14
C THR A 232 -3.73 0.70 17.02
N PRO A 233 -4.28 1.88 16.69
CA PRO A 233 -4.11 3.04 17.54
C PRO A 233 -4.71 2.70 18.91
N THR A 234 -3.89 2.77 19.96
CA THR A 234 -4.38 2.75 21.34
C THR A 234 -5.53 3.76 21.43
N PRO A 235 -6.73 3.39 21.91
CA PRO A 235 -7.84 4.33 22.01
C PRO A 235 -7.33 5.59 22.71
N SER A 236 -7.50 6.73 22.04
CA SER A 236 -7.09 8.04 22.55
C SER A 236 -7.55 8.11 24.00
N ARG A 237 -6.62 8.30 24.94
CA ARG A 237 -6.99 8.61 26.33
C ARG A 237 -8.01 9.72 26.24
N GLN A 238 -9.24 9.44 26.67
CA GLN A 238 -10.30 10.43 26.72
C GLN A 238 -9.70 11.68 27.36
N SER A 239 -9.78 12.79 26.63
CA SER A 239 -9.48 14.11 27.14
C SER A 239 -10.19 14.24 28.48
N THR A 240 -9.45 14.16 29.58
CA THR A 240 -9.96 14.59 30.88
C THR A 240 -10.09 16.09 30.76
N THR A 241 -11.31 16.56 30.52
CA THR A 241 -11.68 17.97 30.65
C THR A 241 -11.18 18.46 32.00
N ARG A 242 -10.20 19.38 31.99
CA ARG A 242 -9.83 20.14 33.17
C ARG A 242 -10.86 21.25 33.32
N GLU A 243 -11.69 21.17 34.34
CA GLU A 243 -12.50 22.32 34.76
C GLU A 243 -11.67 23.20 35.68
N THR A 244 -11.62 24.48 35.38
CA THR A 244 -11.01 25.50 36.23
C THR A 244 -12.06 25.96 37.24
N VAL A 245 -11.92 25.58 38.51
CA VAL A 245 -12.76 26.10 39.60
C VAL A 245 -12.03 27.25 40.28
N VAL A 246 -12.69 28.40 40.39
CA VAL A 246 -12.18 29.56 41.11
C VAL A 246 -12.67 29.46 42.55
N ASN A 247 -11.74 29.38 43.51
CA ASN A 247 -12.09 29.33 44.92
C ASN A 247 -12.45 30.74 45.45
N ALA A 248 -13.11 30.79 46.61
CA ALA A 248 -13.64 32.03 47.21
C ALA A 248 -12.61 33.14 47.47
N ASP A 249 -11.31 32.80 47.46
CA ASP A 249 -10.20 33.74 47.65
C ASP A 249 -9.54 34.20 46.33
N GLY A 250 -10.13 33.89 45.16
CA GLY A 250 -9.77 34.49 43.87
C GLY A 250 -8.55 33.88 43.15
N PHE A 251 -7.97 32.78 43.62
CA PHE A 251 -6.91 32.05 42.92
C PHE A 251 -7.46 30.81 42.19
N ALA A 252 -6.98 30.59 40.96
CA ALA A 252 -7.34 29.45 40.13
C ALA A 252 -6.41 28.26 40.42
N GLU A 253 -6.98 27.11 40.79
CA GLU A 253 -6.24 25.88 41.05
C GLU A 253 -6.73 24.77 40.11
N THR A 254 -5.79 23.97 39.57
CA THR A 254 -6.11 22.89 38.62
C THR A 254 -6.18 21.56 39.35
N VAL A 255 -7.36 20.95 39.42
CA VAL A 255 -7.59 19.64 40.06
C VAL A 255 -8.00 18.61 38.99
N PRO A 256 -7.50 17.36 39.03
CA PRO A 256 -7.93 16.32 38.09
C PRO A 256 -9.40 15.94 38.30
N GLY A 257 -10.21 16.04 37.23
CA GLY A 257 -11.62 15.65 37.24
C GLY A 257 -11.81 14.14 37.46
N GLN A 258 -12.75 13.76 38.31
CA GLN A 258 -13.12 12.36 38.53
C GLN A 258 -13.68 11.74 37.23
N PRO A 259 -13.30 10.49 36.89
CA PRO A 259 -13.90 9.80 35.76
C PRO A 259 -15.36 9.45 36.06
N ALA A 260 -16.25 9.68 35.09
CA ALA A 260 -17.66 9.30 35.17
C ALA A 260 -17.79 7.79 35.49
N GLY A 261 -18.45 7.48 36.60
CA GLY A 261 -18.66 6.11 37.06
C GLY A 261 -19.44 5.25 36.06
N LYS A 262 -18.98 4.02 35.84
CA LYS A 262 -19.75 2.97 35.15
C LYS A 262 -21.07 2.75 35.87
N ILE A 263 -22.20 2.93 35.18
CA ILE A 263 -23.50 2.43 35.62
C ILE A 263 -23.47 0.89 35.46
N ILE A 264 -23.39 0.17 36.57
CA ILE A 264 -23.61 -1.28 36.62
C ILE A 264 -25.09 -1.49 36.98
N PRO A 265 -25.90 -2.21 36.19
CA PRO A 265 -27.27 -2.52 36.60
C PRO A 265 -27.25 -3.55 37.74
N GLN A 266 -27.84 -3.20 38.87
CA GLN A 266 -28.03 -4.15 39.97
C GLN A 266 -29.09 -5.19 39.59
N VAL A 267 -28.67 -6.46 39.57
CA VAL A 267 -29.55 -7.63 39.54
C VAL A 267 -30.01 -7.88 40.98
N ASN A 268 -31.32 -7.76 41.24
CA ASN A 268 -31.92 -8.08 42.53
C ASN A 268 -31.86 -9.61 42.78
N PRO A 269 -31.30 -10.09 43.90
CA PRO A 269 -31.40 -11.48 44.28
C PRO A 269 -32.76 -11.75 44.96
N ALA A 270 -33.33 -12.89 44.59
CA ALA A 270 -34.56 -13.45 45.15
C ALA A 270 -34.50 -13.62 46.67
N MET A 271 -35.59 -13.25 47.36
CA MET A 271 -35.89 -13.74 48.71
C MET A 271 -36.54 -15.13 48.60
N SER A 272 -36.00 -16.06 49.39
CA SER A 272 -36.45 -17.44 49.61
C SER A 272 -37.29 -17.53 50.93
N PRO A 273 -37.83 -18.70 51.37
CA PRO A 273 -39.26 -18.89 51.59
C PRO A 273 -39.73 -19.08 53.05
N ALA A 274 -41.04 -19.37 53.20
CA ALA A 274 -41.76 -20.13 54.26
C ALA A 274 -42.25 -19.37 55.52
N PRO A 275 -43.29 -19.86 56.24
CA PRO A 275 -44.02 -21.14 56.11
C PRO A 275 -45.37 -21.08 55.38
#